data_AF-A0AAN7SIZ7-F1
#
_entry.id   AF-A0AAN7SIZ7-F1
#
_cell.length_a   1.000
_cell.length_b   1.000
_cell.length_c   1.000
_cell.angle_alpha   90.00
_cell.angle_beta   90.00
_cell.angle_gamma   90.00
#
_symmetry.space_group_name_H-M   'P 1'
#
loop_
_entity.id
_entity.type
_entity.pdbx_description
1 polymer ?
#
loop_
_entity_poly.entity_id
_entity_poly.type
_entity_poly.pdbx_seq_one_letter_code
_entity_poly.pdbx_strand_id
1 'polypeptide(L)'
;MGTDELESKWKELVEVLNNLNGARKDLKQWKSFFAEWKSKLLNKAREHRTSLFQTGGSGFINKELSDIENRLMRVIGWISVIGCAMLPDEINPDAPE
;
A
#
# COMPACT_ATOMS: atom_id res chain seq x y z
N MET A 1 -15.44 8.72 17.01
CA MET A 1 -15.31 10.05 16.36
C MET A 1 -14.66 10.00 14.97
N GLY A 2 -13.96 8.93 14.56
CA GLY A 2 -13.27 8.88 13.24
C GLY A 2 -14.00 8.19 12.07
N THR A 3 -15.15 7.54 12.29
CA THR A 3 -15.86 6.79 11.23
C THR A 3 -16.60 7.71 10.27
N ASP A 4 -17.21 8.77 10.79
CA ASP A 4 -18.10 9.64 10.02
C ASP A 4 -17.30 10.58 9.12
N GLU A 5 -16.19 11.11 9.62
CA GLU A 5 -15.23 11.88 8.83
C GLU A 5 -14.60 11.03 7.71
N LEU A 6 -14.19 9.80 8.03
CA LEU A 6 -13.68 8.87 7.04
C LEU A 6 -14.71 8.56 5.95
N GLU A 7 -15.97 8.34 6.34
CA GLU A 7 -17.03 8.08 5.37
C GLU A 7 -17.33 9.30 4.50
N SER A 8 -17.31 10.51 5.08
CA SER A 8 -17.43 11.77 4.34
C SER A 8 -16.31 11.91 3.30
N LYS A 9 -15.06 11.67 3.69
CA LYS A 9 -13.91 11.72 2.77
C LYS A 9 -14.00 10.70 1.66
N TRP A 10 -14.52 9.50 1.94
CA TRP A 10 -14.79 8.52 0.91
C TRP A 10 -15.89 8.96 -0.06
N LYS A 11 -16.95 9.60 0.42
CA LYS A 11 -18.02 10.13 -0.45
C LYS A 11 -17.48 11.22 -1.38
N GLU A 12 -16.69 12.15 -0.85
CA GLU A 12 -16.01 13.21 -1.62
C GLU A 12 -15.11 12.61 -2.71
N LEU A 13 -14.28 11.62 -2.36
CA LEU A 13 -13.39 10.95 -3.32
C LEU A 13 -14.18 10.24 -4.44
N VAL A 14 -15.27 9.56 -4.09
CA VAL A 14 -16.11 8.84 -5.06
C VAL A 14 -16.80 9.79 -6.03
N GLU A 15 -17.26 10.94 -5.55
CA GLU A 15 -17.82 11.98 -6.40
C GLU A 15 -16.78 12.48 -7.42
N VAL A 16 -15.57 12.81 -6.96
CA VAL A 16 -14.47 13.22 -7.84
C VAL A 16 -14.16 12.14 -8.88
N LEU A 17 -13.99 10.88 -8.45
CA LEU A 17 -13.66 9.76 -9.35
C LEU A 17 -14.74 9.50 -10.40
N ASN A 18 -16.02 9.58 -10.03
CA ASN A 18 -17.14 9.34 -10.94
C ASN A 18 -17.36 10.50 -11.92
N ASN A 19 -16.88 11.70 -11.59
CA ASN A 19 -16.89 12.87 -12.48
C ASN A 19 -15.73 12.86 -13.49
N LEU A 20 -14.72 12.00 -13.31
CA LEU A 20 -13.68 11.79 -14.32
C LEU A 20 -14.17 10.85 -15.43
N ASN A 21 -13.54 10.92 -16.60
CA ASN A 21 -13.78 9.94 -17.67
C ASN A 21 -13.26 8.56 -17.24
N GLY A 22 -14.14 7.58 -17.15
CA GLY A 22 -13.76 6.20 -16.81
C GLY A 22 -14.89 5.39 -16.20
N ALA A 23 -14.50 4.41 -15.38
CA ALA A 23 -15.43 3.55 -14.67
C ALA A 23 -16.23 4.36 -13.63
N ARG A 24 -17.55 4.16 -13.60
CA ARG A 24 -18.43 4.69 -12.56
C ARG A 24 -18.77 3.57 -11.59
N LYS A 25 -18.54 3.81 -10.30
CA LYS A 25 -18.77 2.83 -9.24
C LYS A 25 -19.44 3.49 -8.04
N ASP A 26 -20.19 2.70 -7.28
CA ASP A 26 -20.70 3.15 -5.99
C ASP A 26 -19.60 3.18 -4.91
N LEU A 27 -19.93 3.72 -3.75
CA LEU A 27 -19.01 3.86 -2.62
C LEU A 27 -18.38 2.53 -2.19
N LYS A 28 -19.16 1.46 -2.15
CA LYS A 28 -18.70 0.14 -1.70
C LYS A 28 -17.74 -0.45 -2.72
N GLN A 29 -18.09 -0.38 -4.00
CA GLN A 29 -17.28 -0.84 -5.11
C GLN A 29 -15.94 -0.11 -5.20
N TRP A 30 -15.91 1.21 -5.01
CA TRP A 30 -14.66 1.98 -4.97
C TRP A 30 -13.78 1.59 -3.79
N LYS A 31 -14.35 1.43 -2.59
CA LYS A 31 -13.62 0.94 -1.40
C LYS A 31 -12.99 -0.43 -1.65
N SER A 32 -13.77 -1.38 -2.19
CA SER A 32 -13.27 -2.72 -2.52
C SER A 32 -12.15 -2.67 -3.56
N PHE A 33 -12.36 -1.91 -4.65
CA PHE A 33 -11.36 -1.76 -5.70
C PHE A 33 -10.05 -1.19 -5.15
N PHE A 34 -10.10 -0.13 -4.34
CA PHE A 34 -8.91 0.47 -3.75
C PHE A 34 -8.20 -0.51 -2.80
N ALA A 35 -8.95 -1.27 -2.00
CA ALA A 35 -8.38 -2.27 -1.10
C ALA A 35 -7.65 -3.40 -1.87
N GLU A 36 -8.25 -3.90 -2.95
CA GLU A 36 -7.63 -4.90 -3.82
C GLU A 36 -6.39 -4.33 -4.52
N TRP A 37 -6.49 -3.12 -5.07
CA TRP A 37 -5.38 -2.48 -5.77
C TRP A 37 -4.19 -2.24 -4.83
N LYS A 38 -4.45 -1.70 -3.63
CA LYS A 38 -3.44 -1.57 -2.56
C LYS A 38 -2.80 -2.91 -2.23
N SER A 39 -3.57 -3.97 -2.06
CA SER A 39 -3.03 -5.29 -1.69
C SER A 39 -2.13 -5.85 -2.79
N LYS A 40 -2.56 -5.78 -4.05
CA LYS A 40 -1.76 -6.19 -5.22
C LYS A 40 -0.48 -5.38 -5.34
N LEU A 41 -0.57 -4.06 -5.15
CA LEU A 41 0.59 -3.16 -5.17
C LEU A 41 1.61 -3.52 -4.09
N LEU A 42 1.17 -3.71 -2.84
CA LEU A 42 2.08 -4.05 -1.75
C LEU A 42 2.80 -5.38 -2.01
N ASN A 43 2.12 -6.38 -2.56
CA ASN A 43 2.74 -7.64 -2.95
C ASN A 43 3.77 -7.44 -4.06
N LYS A 44 3.41 -6.71 -5.12
CA LYS A 44 4.34 -6.37 -6.20
C LYS A 44 5.56 -5.60 -5.68
N ALA A 45 5.37 -4.65 -4.78
CA ALA A 45 6.45 -3.86 -4.17
C ALA A 45 7.39 -4.72 -3.32
N ARG A 46 6.86 -5.70 -2.57
CA ARG A 46 7.67 -6.70 -1.84
C ARG A 46 8.49 -7.56 -2.80
N GLU A 47 7.87 -8.09 -3.84
CA GLU A 47 8.54 -8.92 -4.85
C GLU A 47 9.64 -8.15 -5.59
N HIS A 48 9.33 -6.92 -6.02
CA HIS A 48 10.31 -6.02 -6.63
C HIS A 48 11.51 -5.82 -5.71
N ARG A 49 11.28 -5.52 -4.42
CA ARG A 49 12.35 -5.40 -3.45
C ARG A 49 13.17 -6.68 -3.33
N THR A 50 12.53 -7.83 -3.14
CA THR A 50 13.22 -9.12 -3.03
C THR A 50 14.09 -9.40 -4.26
N SER A 51 13.58 -9.09 -5.47
CA SER A 51 14.35 -9.26 -6.71
C SER A 51 15.59 -8.37 -6.79
N LEU A 52 15.57 -7.16 -6.23
CA LEU A 52 16.74 -6.28 -6.16
C LEU A 52 17.86 -6.85 -5.27
N PHE A 53 17.51 -7.64 -4.24
CA PHE A 53 18.48 -8.22 -3.30
C PHE A 53 18.85 -9.68 -3.63
N GLN A 54 18.20 -10.31 -4.61
CA GLN A 54 18.53 -11.68 -5.04
C GLN A 54 19.60 -11.67 -6.14
N THR A 55 20.81 -12.11 -5.81
CA THR A 55 21.95 -12.18 -6.75
C THR A 55 22.18 -13.58 -7.33
N GLY A 56 21.11 -14.38 -7.54
CA GLY A 56 21.24 -15.78 -7.98
C GLY A 56 20.19 -16.23 -8.99
N GLY A 57 20.64 -16.51 -10.22
CA GLY A 57 20.20 -17.59 -11.11
C GLY A 57 18.74 -17.73 -11.57
N SER A 58 17.80 -16.88 -11.14
CA SER A 58 16.42 -16.93 -11.64
C SER A 58 16.13 -15.75 -12.56
N GLY A 59 15.47 -16.03 -13.69
CA GLY A 59 15.24 -15.05 -14.75
C GLY A 59 14.58 -13.78 -14.23
N PHE A 60 15.16 -12.64 -14.60
CA PHE A 60 14.61 -11.31 -14.31
C PHE A 60 13.18 -11.20 -14.84
N ILE A 61 12.19 -11.32 -13.96
CA ILE A 61 10.85 -10.80 -14.26
C ILE A 61 10.89 -9.34 -13.87
N ASN A 62 10.97 -8.44 -14.85
CA ASN A 62 10.91 -7.01 -14.62
C ASN A 62 9.53 -6.67 -14.00
N LYS A 63 9.51 -6.51 -12.67
CA LYS A 63 8.32 -6.16 -11.86
C LYS A 63 8.41 -4.72 -11.37
N GLU A 64 8.98 -3.82 -12.16
CA GLU A 64 8.99 -2.40 -11.83
C GLU A 64 7.56 -1.89 -11.55
N LEU A 65 7.45 -1.03 -10.55
CA LEU A 65 6.21 -0.32 -10.27
C LEU A 65 6.00 0.72 -11.37
N SER A 66 4.79 0.75 -11.92
CA SER A 66 4.36 1.81 -12.84
C SER A 66 4.29 3.17 -12.14
N ASP A 67 4.22 4.26 -12.90
CA ASP A 67 4.18 5.62 -12.35
C ASP A 67 3.03 5.82 -11.35
N ILE A 68 1.84 5.30 -11.65
CA ILE A 68 0.68 5.40 -10.77
C ILE A 68 0.85 4.57 -9.50
N GLU A 69 1.48 3.40 -9.61
CA GLU A 69 1.81 2.54 -8.47
C GLU A 69 2.87 3.21 -7.57
N ASN A 70 3.89 3.84 -8.15
CA ASN A 70 4.88 4.63 -7.42
C ASN A 70 4.23 5.82 -6.70
N ARG A 71 3.28 6.52 -7.34
CA ARG A 71 2.52 7.60 -6.70
C ARG A 71 1.69 7.08 -5.53
N LEU A 72 1.03 5.94 -5.68
CA LEU A 72 0.27 5.32 -4.58
C LEU A 72 1.20 4.88 -3.43
N MET A 73 2.39 4.33 -3.73
CA MET A 73 3.38 3.99 -2.71
C MET A 73 3.88 5.20 -1.92
N ARG A 74 3.97 6.39 -2.54
CA ARG A 74 4.32 7.63 -1.83
C ARG A 74 3.24 8.06 -0.83
N VAL A 75 1.97 7.77 -1.13
CA VAL A 75 0.84 8.08 -0.24
C VAL A 75 0.72 7.07 0.89
N ILE A 76 0.84 5.76 0.60
CA ILE A 76 0.71 4.69 1.59
C ILE A 76 1.96 4.59 2.48
N GLY A 77 3.13 4.88 1.92
CA GLY A 77 4.42 4.76 2.57
C GLY A 77 5.05 3.37 2.41
N TRP A 78 6.36 3.38 2.12
CA TRP A 78 7.17 2.16 2.01
C TRP A 78 7.29 1.38 3.32
N ILE A 79 6.97 2.00 4.47
CA ILE A 79 6.90 1.31 5.76
C ILE A 79 5.96 0.08 5.73
N SER A 80 4.90 0.13 4.92
CA SER A 80 3.96 -1.00 4.72
C SER A 80 4.61 -2.22 4.04
N VAL A 81 5.72 -2.00 3.32
CA VAL A 81 6.49 -3.01 2.60
C VAL A 81 7.73 -3.42 3.39
N ILE A 82 8.41 -2.44 4.00
CA ILE A 82 9.70 -2.60 4.66
C ILE A 82 9.57 -3.08 6.10
N GLY A 83 8.46 -2.77 6.77
CA GLY A 83 8.36 -2.84 8.24
C GLY A 83 8.99 -1.63 8.91
N CYS A 84 8.78 -1.49 10.22
CA CYS A 84 9.41 -0.46 11.04
C CYS A 84 10.68 -1.03 11.69
N ALA A 85 11.85 -0.54 11.30
CA ALA A 85 13.13 -0.94 11.89
C ALA A 85 13.43 -0.25 13.23
N MET A 86 12.59 0.71 13.65
CA MET A 86 12.80 1.53 14.85
C MET A 86 12.01 1.02 16.06
N LEU A 87 11.44 -0.19 16.01
CA LEU A 87 10.94 -0.81 17.21
C LEU A 87 12.16 -1.30 18.00
N PRO A 88 12.41 -0.80 19.22
CA PRO A 88 13.44 -1.40 20.06
C PRO A 88 13.09 -2.89 20.20
N ASP A 89 14.11 -3.75 20.02
CA ASP A 89 13.99 -5.14 20.43
C ASP A 89 13.47 -5.13 21.86
N GLU A 90 12.42 -5.91 22.08
CA GLU A 90 11.59 -5.98 23.28
C GLU A 90 12.38 -5.65 24.55
N ILE A 91 11.80 -4.81 25.43
CA ILE A 91 12.25 -4.65 26.82
C ILE A 91 12.41 -6.07 27.36
N ASN A 92 13.65 -6.53 27.50
CA ASN A 92 13.94 -7.83 28.05
C ASN A 92 13.38 -7.84 29.48
N PRO A 93 12.32 -8.62 29.78
CA PRO A 93 11.74 -8.65 31.11
C PRO A 93 12.71 -9.17 32.18
N ASP A 94 13.86 -9.72 31.77
CA ASP A 94 14.90 -10.27 32.62
C ASP A 94 16.20 -9.41 32.63
N ALA A 95 16.18 -8.15 32.17
CA ALA A 95 17.34 -7.28 32.33
C ALA A 95 17.52 -6.87 33.81
N PRO A 96 18.67 -7.16 34.45
CA PRO A 96 18.90 -6.76 35.84
C PRO A 96 19.05 -5.22 35.95
N GLU A 97 18.47 -4.66 37.02
CA GLU A 97 18.47 -3.23 37.38
C GLU A 97 19.89 -2.63 37.52
#